data_AF-A0A0Q8TFE1-F1
#
_entry.id   AF-A0A0Q8TFE1-F1
#
_cell.length_a   1.000
_cell.length_b   1.000
_cell.length_c   1.000
_cell.angle_alpha   90.00
_cell.angle_beta   90.00
_cell.angle_gamma   90.00
#
_symmetry.space_group_name_H-M   'P 1'
#
loop_
_entity.id
_entity.type
_entity.pdbx_description
1 polymer ?
#
loop_
_entity_poly.entity_id
_entity_poly.type
_entity_poly.pdbx_seq_one_letter_code
_entity_poly.pdbx_strand_id
1 'polypeptide(L)'
;MTLPPSPAPPPHAWVAPAVLAAVAGFLLLSACLFAPSWERALRSDASPASWLSSALLLTLGVTALRLTAERALPRPLGIWLVLAFGALALDEQFMLHELWKFRCIEWTTACHSHWVREAPMLAVGLVGAATLAWLHRALVHRSTQALMWAGLLMGLWAIAVDQWPGVPPELATFEEVFEVLAETLVLAALLRQPARAG
;
A
#
# COMPACT_ATOMS: atom_id res chain seq x y z
N MET A 1 -41.59 2.54 15.28
CA MET A 1 -40.55 3.50 15.70
C MET A 1 -39.21 2.79 15.64
N THR A 2 -38.40 3.05 14.62
CA THR A 2 -37.00 2.61 14.56
C THR A 2 -36.15 3.65 15.28
N LEU A 3 -35.46 3.24 16.35
CA LEU A 3 -34.47 4.11 17.01
C LEU A 3 -33.41 4.54 15.98
N PRO A 4 -32.93 5.80 16.03
CA PRO A 4 -31.84 6.23 15.17
C PRO A 4 -30.60 5.35 15.45
N PRO A 5 -29.82 4.99 14.41
CA PRO A 5 -28.62 4.20 14.59
C PRO A 5 -27.65 4.94 15.52
N SER A 6 -27.16 4.23 16.55
CA SER A 6 -26.14 4.77 17.45
C SER A 6 -24.90 5.18 16.64
N PRO A 7 -24.30 6.35 16.90
CA PRO A 7 -23.08 6.76 16.24
C PRO A 7 -21.96 5.75 16.49
N ALA A 8 -21.20 5.42 15.45
CA ALA A 8 -20.04 4.54 15.59
C ALA A 8 -19.02 5.13 16.59
N PRO A 9 -18.39 4.29 17.43
CA PRO A 9 -17.40 4.76 18.39
C PRO A 9 -16.22 5.45 17.68
N PRO A 10 -15.63 6.49 18.27
CA PRO A 10 -14.51 7.19 17.65
C PRO A 10 -13.31 6.25 17.49
N PRO A 11 -12.53 6.38 16.40
CA PRO A 11 -11.35 5.55 16.18
C PRO A 11 -10.26 5.89 17.19
N HIS A 12 -9.51 4.88 17.63
CA HIS A 12 -8.38 5.08 18.54
C HIS A 12 -7.32 5.99 17.92
N ALA A 13 -7.09 7.16 18.52
CA ALA A 13 -6.21 8.19 17.98
C ALA A 13 -4.72 7.80 17.98
N TRP A 14 -4.31 6.89 18.88
CA TRP A 14 -2.91 6.48 19.04
C TRP A 14 -2.43 5.47 17.99
N VAL A 15 -3.34 4.78 17.30
CA VAL A 15 -2.98 3.69 16.35
C VAL A 15 -2.14 4.22 15.20
N ALA A 16 -2.57 5.30 14.55
CA ALA A 16 -1.83 5.87 13.42
C ALA A 16 -0.42 6.34 13.80
N PRO A 17 -0.21 7.18 14.84
CA PRO A 17 1.14 7.58 15.23
C PRO A 17 1.99 6.41 15.72
N ALA A 18 1.40 5.38 16.37
CA ALA A 18 2.15 4.21 16.82
C ALA A 18 2.69 3.38 15.65
N VAL A 19 1.87 3.09 14.64
CA VAL A 19 2.32 2.32 13.47
C VAL A 19 3.33 3.12 12.64
N LEU A 20 3.10 4.43 12.44
CA LEU A 20 4.07 5.32 11.78
C LEU A 20 5.41 5.37 12.53
N ALA A 21 5.38 5.47 13.85
CA ALA A 21 6.60 5.47 14.67
C ALA A 21 7.34 4.14 14.60
N ALA A 22 6.62 3.00 14.56
CA ALA A 22 7.23 1.68 14.42
C ALA A 22 7.96 1.54 13.06
N VAL A 23 7.31 1.93 11.97
CA VAL A 23 7.87 1.90 10.61
C VAL A 23 9.07 2.86 10.51
N ALA A 24 8.93 4.11 10.97
CA ALA A 24 10.02 5.08 10.97
C ALA A 24 11.21 4.60 11.83
N GLY A 25 10.94 4.01 13.00
CA GLY A 25 11.95 3.42 13.86
C GLY A 25 12.70 2.26 13.19
N PHE A 26 11.98 1.40 12.48
CA PHE A 26 12.59 0.32 11.69
C PHE A 26 13.47 0.85 10.57
N LEU A 27 12.99 1.82 9.77
CA LEU A 27 13.78 2.41 8.68
C LEU A 27 15.04 3.10 9.21
N LEU A 28 14.92 3.85 10.30
CA LEU A 28 16.07 4.50 10.96
C LEU A 28 17.07 3.49 11.49
N LEU A 29 16.61 2.43 12.17
CA LEU A 29 17.46 1.36 12.66
C LEU A 29 18.22 0.68 11.51
N SER A 30 17.52 0.35 10.42
CA SER A 30 18.11 -0.23 9.22
C SER A 30 19.17 0.69 8.60
N ALA A 31 18.88 1.98 8.44
CA ALA A 31 19.86 2.96 7.96
C ALA A 31 21.12 3.03 8.85
N CYS A 32 20.94 3.03 10.18
CA CYS A 32 22.05 3.01 11.13
C CYS A 32 22.90 1.75 11.02
N LEU A 33 22.27 0.57 10.86
CA LEU A 33 22.99 -0.71 10.73
C LEU A 33 23.79 -0.82 9.44
N PHE A 34 23.37 -0.15 8.37
CA PHE A 34 24.03 -0.15 7.07
C PHE A 34 25.04 1.00 6.88
N ALA A 35 25.21 1.86 7.89
CA ALA A 35 26.16 2.97 7.84
C ALA A 35 27.60 2.49 7.58
N PRO A 36 28.39 3.23 6.76
CA PRO A 36 28.06 4.53 6.16
C PRO A 36 27.20 4.44 4.90
N SER A 37 26.98 3.26 4.33
CA SER A 37 26.21 3.05 3.10
C SER A 37 24.72 2.80 3.39
N TRP A 38 24.10 3.73 4.10
CA TRP A 38 22.73 3.65 4.59
C TRP A 38 21.71 3.52 3.45
N GLU A 39 22.02 4.03 2.25
CA GLU A 39 21.17 3.98 1.06
C GLU A 39 20.83 2.53 0.68
N ARG A 40 21.74 1.58 0.94
CA ARG A 40 21.48 0.14 0.70
C ARG A 40 20.32 -0.40 1.53
N ALA A 41 20.05 0.21 2.69
CA ALA A 41 18.91 -0.19 3.51
C ALA A 41 17.56 0.21 2.89
N LEU A 42 17.57 1.10 1.90
CA LEU A 42 16.38 1.79 1.38
C LEU A 42 16.19 1.69 -0.14
N ARG A 43 17.17 1.18 -0.92
CA ARG A 43 17.17 1.32 -2.39
C ARG A 43 16.95 0.04 -3.20
N SER A 44 17.24 -1.14 -2.65
CA SER A 44 17.24 -2.39 -3.44
C SER A 44 16.01 -3.25 -3.15
N ASP A 45 15.62 -4.09 -4.11
CA ASP A 45 14.59 -5.14 -3.97
C ASP A 45 14.89 -6.15 -2.86
N ALA A 46 16.15 -6.24 -2.43
CA ALA A 46 16.58 -7.05 -1.29
C ALA A 46 16.81 -6.24 0.00
N SER A 47 16.42 -4.97 0.01
CA SER A 47 16.66 -4.06 1.13
C SER A 47 15.66 -4.31 2.27
N PRO A 48 16.03 -3.96 3.51
CA PRO A 48 15.08 -3.91 4.62
C PRO A 48 13.77 -3.16 4.32
N ALA A 49 13.81 -2.10 3.50
CA ALA A 49 12.61 -1.35 3.11
C ALA A 49 11.65 -2.20 2.25
N SER A 50 12.13 -2.84 1.18
CA SER A 50 11.29 -3.72 0.34
C SER A 50 10.78 -4.94 1.12
N TRP A 51 11.59 -5.53 2.00
CA TRP A 51 11.10 -6.59 2.93
C TRP A 51 10.00 -6.08 3.86
N LEU A 52 10.11 -4.84 4.34
CA LEU A 52 9.06 -4.21 5.15
C LEU A 52 7.80 -3.96 4.32
N SER A 53 7.93 -3.52 3.07
CA SER A 53 6.81 -3.36 2.12
C SER A 53 6.01 -4.66 1.97
N SER A 54 6.69 -5.76 1.62
CA SER A 54 6.09 -7.10 1.57
C SER A 54 5.36 -7.49 2.86
N ALA A 55 5.96 -7.22 4.02
CA ALA A 55 5.35 -7.49 5.32
C ALA A 55 4.12 -6.60 5.61
N LEU A 56 4.16 -5.32 5.21
CA LEU A 56 3.04 -4.39 5.33
C LEU A 56 1.88 -4.80 4.44
N LEU A 57 2.12 -5.20 3.19
CA LEU A 57 1.10 -5.72 2.27
C LEU A 57 0.44 -6.98 2.80
N LEU A 58 1.21 -7.94 3.34
CA LEU A 58 0.63 -9.11 4.01
C LEU A 58 -0.18 -8.70 5.24
N THR A 59 0.30 -7.74 6.03
CA THR A 59 -0.41 -7.23 7.20
C THR A 59 -1.72 -6.53 6.82
N LEU A 60 -1.72 -5.79 5.71
CA LEU A 60 -2.92 -5.20 5.11
C LEU A 60 -3.91 -6.28 4.69
N GLY A 61 -3.46 -7.36 4.06
CA GLY A 61 -4.26 -8.53 3.72
C GLY A 61 -4.89 -9.19 4.95
N VAL A 62 -4.11 -9.47 5.99
CA VAL A 62 -4.62 -10.04 7.26
C VAL A 62 -5.59 -9.09 7.95
N THR A 63 -5.32 -7.79 7.94
CA THR A 63 -6.20 -6.77 8.51
C THR A 63 -7.53 -6.71 7.75
N ALA A 64 -7.50 -6.77 6.41
CA ALA A 64 -8.69 -6.85 5.58
C ALA A 64 -9.50 -8.12 5.89
N LEU A 65 -8.85 -9.27 6.07
CA LEU A 65 -9.50 -10.52 6.45
C LEU A 65 -10.20 -10.39 7.82
N ARG A 66 -9.51 -9.82 8.82
CA ARG A 66 -10.06 -9.54 10.15
C ARG A 66 -11.29 -8.62 10.07
N LEU A 67 -11.19 -7.52 9.33
CA LEU A 67 -12.31 -6.58 9.14
C LEU A 67 -13.49 -7.22 8.39
N THR A 68 -13.21 -8.18 7.50
CA THR A 68 -14.24 -8.96 6.80
C THR A 68 -14.97 -9.90 7.76
N ALA A 69 -14.22 -10.62 8.60
CA ALA A 69 -14.75 -11.56 9.58
C ALA A 69 -15.64 -10.85 10.62
N GLU A 70 -15.22 -9.67 11.06
CA GLU A 70 -15.97 -8.81 12.00
C GLU A 70 -17.09 -8.00 11.34
N ARG A 71 -17.29 -8.14 10.02
CA ARG A 71 -18.29 -7.38 9.24
C ARG A 71 -18.08 -5.85 9.30
N ALA A 72 -16.87 -5.40 9.64
CA ALA A 72 -16.44 -4.01 9.62
C ALA A 72 -16.32 -3.45 8.19
N LEU A 73 -16.14 -4.33 7.20
CA LEU A 73 -16.21 -4.04 5.77
C LEU A 73 -17.30 -4.88 5.08
N PRO A 74 -17.88 -4.41 3.98
CA PRO A 74 -18.68 -5.26 3.09
C PRO A 74 -17.88 -6.49 2.66
N ARG A 75 -18.45 -7.69 2.79
CA ARG A 75 -17.78 -8.95 2.45
C ARG A 75 -17.08 -8.98 1.09
N PRO A 76 -17.71 -8.54 -0.03
CA PRO A 76 -17.05 -8.60 -1.32
C PRO A 76 -15.83 -7.66 -1.39
N LEU A 77 -15.90 -6.47 -0.78
CA LEU A 77 -14.76 -5.55 -0.67
C LEU A 77 -13.64 -6.18 0.18
N GLY A 78 -14.01 -6.76 1.32
CA GLY A 78 -13.08 -7.37 2.23
C GLY A 78 -12.30 -8.53 1.60
N ILE A 79 -13.00 -9.46 0.93
CA ILE A 79 -12.38 -10.57 0.19
C ILE A 79 -11.49 -10.02 -0.94
N TRP A 80 -11.98 -9.02 -1.68
CA TRP A 80 -11.20 -8.38 -2.73
C TRP A 80 -9.89 -7.80 -2.21
N LEU A 81 -9.91 -7.06 -1.09
CA LEU A 81 -8.71 -6.49 -0.49
C LEU A 81 -7.72 -7.55 -0.01
N VAL A 82 -8.20 -8.66 0.58
CA VAL A 82 -7.33 -9.78 0.96
C VAL A 82 -6.57 -10.32 -0.25
N LEU A 83 -7.29 -10.56 -1.35
CA LEU A 83 -6.68 -11.08 -2.58
C LEU A 83 -5.76 -10.05 -3.24
N ALA A 84 -6.17 -8.78 -3.30
CA ALA A 84 -5.39 -7.71 -3.90
C ALA A 84 -4.08 -7.48 -3.15
N PHE A 85 -4.12 -7.33 -1.82
CA PHE A 85 -2.90 -7.16 -1.02
C PHE A 85 -2.02 -8.42 -1.02
N GLY A 86 -2.62 -9.61 -1.03
CA GLY A 86 -1.87 -10.85 -1.20
C GLY A 86 -1.15 -10.94 -2.56
N ALA A 87 -1.81 -10.52 -3.63
CA ALA A 87 -1.21 -10.45 -4.96
C ALA A 87 -0.10 -9.39 -5.04
N LEU A 88 -0.32 -8.21 -4.46
CA LEU A 88 0.70 -7.15 -4.38
C LEU A 88 1.90 -7.58 -3.55
N ALA A 89 1.71 -8.27 -2.42
CA ALA A 89 2.82 -8.79 -1.62
C ALA A 89 3.67 -9.83 -2.38
N LEU A 90 3.03 -10.65 -3.21
CA LEU A 90 3.75 -11.57 -4.09
C LEU A 90 4.45 -10.83 -5.22
N ASP A 91 3.79 -9.84 -5.81
CA ASP A 91 4.38 -9.02 -6.86
C ASP A 91 5.61 -8.26 -6.37
N GLU A 92 5.57 -7.69 -5.17
CA GLU A 92 6.71 -7.05 -4.51
C GLU A 92 7.89 -8.02 -4.36
N GLN A 93 7.63 -9.23 -3.83
CA GLN A 93 8.72 -10.18 -3.55
C GLN A 93 9.28 -10.88 -4.80
N PHE A 94 8.49 -11.01 -5.86
CA PHE A 94 8.84 -11.76 -7.07
C PHE A 94 8.94 -10.89 -8.32
N MET A 95 8.70 -9.59 -8.19
CA MET A 95 8.79 -8.56 -9.24
C MET A 95 7.99 -8.97 -10.50
N LEU A 96 6.77 -9.49 -10.33
CA LEU A 96 6.02 -10.11 -11.43
C LEU A 96 5.70 -9.09 -12.52
N HIS A 97 5.34 -7.86 -12.14
CA HIS A 97 5.07 -6.77 -13.07
C HIS A 97 6.34 -6.34 -13.83
N GLU A 98 7.52 -6.38 -13.20
CA GLU A 98 8.78 -6.11 -13.88
C GLU A 98 9.17 -7.23 -14.85
N LEU A 99 9.01 -8.48 -14.43
CA LEU A 99 9.20 -9.64 -15.31
C LEU A 99 8.33 -9.52 -16.55
N TRP A 100 7.08 -9.06 -16.41
CA TRP A 100 6.26 -8.74 -17.56
C TRP A 100 6.85 -7.57 -18.37
N LYS A 101 7.09 -6.43 -17.75
CA LYS A 101 7.51 -5.19 -18.43
C LYS A 101 8.81 -5.37 -19.24
N PHE A 102 9.80 -6.06 -18.66
CA PHE A 102 11.13 -6.20 -19.23
C PHE A 102 11.35 -7.52 -19.98
N ARG A 103 10.70 -8.62 -19.59
CA ARG A 103 10.95 -9.95 -20.17
C ARG A 103 9.82 -10.53 -21.00
N CYS A 104 8.66 -9.88 -21.09
CA CYS A 104 7.54 -10.39 -21.92
C CYS A 104 7.92 -10.61 -23.40
N ILE A 105 8.90 -9.86 -23.93
CA ILE A 105 9.37 -10.04 -25.31
C ILE A 105 9.96 -11.43 -25.58
N GLU A 106 10.47 -12.10 -24.54
CA GLU A 106 10.99 -13.46 -24.64
C GLU A 106 9.85 -14.50 -24.79
N TRP A 107 8.63 -14.15 -24.42
CA TRP A 107 7.49 -15.08 -24.35
C TRP A 107 6.49 -14.86 -25.49
N THR A 108 6.34 -13.63 -25.97
CA THR A 108 5.38 -13.30 -27.04
C THR A 108 5.80 -12.09 -27.87
N THR A 109 5.56 -12.16 -29.18
CA THR A 109 5.81 -11.06 -30.13
C THR A 109 4.85 -9.88 -29.92
N ALA A 110 3.72 -10.07 -29.25
CA ALA A 110 2.79 -8.97 -28.91
C ALA A 110 3.47 -7.89 -28.06
N CYS A 111 4.48 -8.26 -27.27
CA CYS A 111 5.23 -7.37 -26.40
C CYS A 111 6.23 -6.45 -27.11
N HIS A 112 6.35 -6.52 -28.45
CA HIS A 112 6.96 -5.45 -29.23
C HIS A 112 6.18 -4.13 -29.13
N SER A 113 4.87 -4.20 -28.87
CA SER A 113 4.05 -3.02 -28.60
C SER A 113 4.27 -2.50 -27.18
N HIS A 114 4.60 -1.20 -27.06
CA HIS A 114 4.69 -0.51 -25.77
C HIS A 114 3.40 -0.66 -24.94
N TRP A 115 2.23 -0.55 -25.58
CA TRP A 115 0.94 -0.66 -24.89
C TRP A 115 0.72 -2.01 -24.21
N VAL A 116 1.23 -3.10 -24.80
CA VAL A 116 1.10 -4.44 -24.21
C VAL A 116 2.01 -4.59 -22.99
N ARG A 117 3.21 -3.98 -23.03
CA ARG A 117 4.14 -3.98 -21.90
C ARG A 117 3.63 -3.16 -20.72
N GLU A 118 3.05 -2.00 -20.98
CA GLU A 118 2.52 -1.12 -19.92
C GLU A 118 1.10 -1.50 -19.44
N ALA A 119 0.39 -2.36 -20.15
CA ALA A 119 -1.01 -2.70 -19.86
C ALA A 119 -1.24 -3.18 -18.41
N PRO A 120 -0.40 -4.07 -17.82
CA PRO A 120 -0.59 -4.48 -16.43
C PRO A 120 -0.47 -3.33 -15.43
N MET A 121 0.52 -2.44 -15.59
CA MET A 121 0.70 -1.28 -14.71
C MET A 121 -0.51 -0.34 -14.77
N LEU A 122 -1.01 -0.06 -15.98
CA LEU A 122 -2.22 0.72 -16.18
C LEU A 122 -3.45 0.05 -15.56
N ALA A 123 -3.57 -1.28 -15.71
CA ALA A 123 -4.67 -2.05 -15.13
C ALA A 123 -4.64 -1.99 -13.59
N VAL A 124 -3.48 -2.16 -12.97
CA VAL A 124 -3.31 -2.03 -11.51
C VAL A 124 -3.71 -0.64 -11.05
N GLY A 125 -3.28 0.43 -11.73
CA GLY A 125 -3.66 1.80 -11.39
C GLY A 125 -5.18 2.04 -11.47
N LEU A 126 -5.83 1.58 -12.54
CA LEU A 126 -7.29 1.71 -12.71
C LEU A 126 -8.08 0.92 -11.67
N VAL A 127 -7.68 -0.34 -11.45
CA VAL A 127 -8.30 -1.22 -10.44
C VAL A 127 -8.06 -0.67 -9.03
N GLY A 128 -6.88 -0.13 -8.76
CA GLY A 128 -6.54 0.56 -7.51
C GLY A 128 -7.44 1.78 -7.26
N ALA A 129 -7.64 2.64 -8.27
CA ALA A 129 -8.53 3.79 -8.17
C ALA A 129 -10.00 3.38 -7.90
N ALA A 130 -10.48 2.33 -8.58
CA ALA A 130 -11.81 1.78 -8.32
C ALA A 130 -11.92 1.20 -6.90
N THR A 131 -10.89 0.48 -6.44
CA THR A 131 -10.81 -0.07 -5.08
C THR A 131 -10.81 1.03 -4.04
N LEU A 132 -10.07 2.11 -4.26
CA LEU A 132 -10.03 3.28 -3.38
C LEU A 132 -11.40 3.94 -3.29
N ALA A 133 -12.10 4.15 -4.41
CA ALA A 133 -13.44 4.73 -4.41
C ALA A 133 -14.46 3.84 -3.67
N TRP A 134 -14.30 2.52 -3.76
CA TRP A 134 -15.12 1.57 -3.00
C TRP A 134 -14.81 1.61 -1.51
N LEU A 135 -13.52 1.61 -1.15
CA LEU A 135 -13.05 1.68 0.23
C LEU A 135 -13.44 2.99 0.90
N HIS A 136 -13.28 4.13 0.22
CA HIS A 136 -13.67 5.45 0.71
C HIS A 136 -15.13 5.47 1.19
N ARG A 137 -16.04 4.86 0.41
CA ARG A 137 -17.47 4.74 0.75
C ARG A 137 -17.74 3.78 1.90
N ALA A 138 -16.85 2.82 2.15
CA ALA A 138 -16.98 1.84 3.22
C ALA A 138 -16.42 2.33 4.58
N LEU A 139 -15.45 3.25 4.55
CA LEU A 139 -14.85 3.82 5.75
C LEU A 139 -15.81 4.78 6.47
N VAL A 140 -15.93 4.63 7.79
CA VAL A 140 -16.95 5.33 8.58
C VAL A 140 -16.52 6.75 8.96
N HIS A 141 -15.24 6.93 9.31
CA HIS A 141 -14.75 8.20 9.85
C HIS A 141 -13.93 8.99 8.82
N ARG A 142 -14.17 10.30 8.76
CA ARG A 142 -13.40 11.23 7.90
C ARG A 142 -11.91 11.22 8.19
N SER A 143 -11.51 11.06 9.45
CA SER A 143 -10.10 10.98 9.84
C SER A 143 -9.43 9.70 9.32
N THR A 144 -10.17 8.59 9.23
CA THR A 144 -9.71 7.34 8.61
C THR A 144 -9.61 7.48 7.09
N GLN A 145 -10.61 8.11 6.46
CA GLN A 145 -10.56 8.44 5.03
C GLN A 145 -9.38 9.36 4.70
N ALA A 146 -9.08 10.35 5.55
CA ALA A 146 -7.95 11.26 5.37
C ALA A 146 -6.61 10.53 5.37
N LEU A 147 -6.42 9.53 6.25
CA LEU A 147 -5.23 8.67 6.23
C LEU A 147 -5.12 7.86 4.94
N MET A 148 -6.22 7.26 4.49
CA MET A 148 -6.26 6.52 3.22
C MET A 148 -5.89 7.43 2.04
N TRP A 149 -6.42 8.66 1.98
CA TRP A 149 -6.05 9.64 0.96
C TRP A 149 -4.60 10.10 1.08
N ALA A 150 -4.09 10.29 2.29
CA ALA A 150 -2.68 10.60 2.50
C ALA A 150 -1.77 9.47 2.02
N GLY A 151 -2.18 8.21 2.25
CA GLY A 151 -1.51 7.03 1.71
C GLY A 151 -1.48 7.04 0.18
N LEU A 152 -2.61 7.30 -0.48
CA LEU A 152 -2.65 7.44 -1.94
C LEU A 152 -1.71 8.54 -2.44
N LEU A 153 -1.76 9.73 -1.84
CA LEU A 153 -0.91 10.85 -2.24
C LEU A 153 0.57 10.51 -2.08
N MET A 154 0.93 9.77 -1.03
CA MET A 154 2.29 9.29 -0.83
C MET A 154 2.69 8.24 -1.88
N GLY A 155 1.82 7.30 -2.24
CA GLY A 155 2.09 6.33 -3.30
C GLY A 155 2.23 6.99 -4.68
N LEU A 156 1.37 7.97 -4.99
CA LEU A 156 1.52 8.78 -6.21
C LEU A 156 2.82 9.58 -6.21
N TRP A 157 3.28 10.02 -5.03
CA TRP A 157 4.57 10.68 -4.88
C TRP A 157 5.73 9.73 -5.10
N ALA A 158 5.67 8.49 -4.60
CA ALA A 158 6.67 7.46 -4.89
C ALA A 158 6.82 7.24 -6.40
N ILE A 159 5.71 7.02 -7.11
CA ILE A 159 5.68 6.88 -8.58
C ILE A 159 6.27 8.11 -9.27
N ALA A 160 5.93 9.32 -8.80
CA ALA A 160 6.45 10.55 -9.39
C ALA A 160 7.96 10.69 -9.18
N VAL A 161 8.48 10.31 -8.01
CA VAL A 161 9.90 10.36 -7.69
C VAL A 161 10.70 9.37 -8.54
N ASP A 162 10.14 8.19 -8.83
CA ASP A 162 10.76 7.17 -9.67
C ASP A 162 10.72 7.52 -11.17
N GLN A 163 9.54 7.88 -11.68
CA GLN A 163 9.31 7.99 -13.12
C GLN A 163 9.63 9.38 -13.71
N TRP A 164 9.75 10.43 -12.88
CA TRP A 164 9.90 11.79 -13.40
C TRP A 164 11.36 12.11 -13.77
N PRO A 165 11.69 12.42 -15.05
CA PRO A 165 13.08 12.56 -15.51
C PRO A 165 13.89 13.69 -14.85
N GLY A 166 13.22 14.67 -14.24
CA GLY A 166 13.86 15.81 -13.57
C GLY A 166 14.14 15.60 -12.08
N VAL A 167 13.84 14.43 -11.51
CA VAL A 167 14.06 14.15 -10.08
C VAL A 167 15.54 13.85 -9.81
N PRO A 168 16.15 14.48 -8.80
CA PRO A 168 17.53 14.17 -8.42
C PRO A 168 17.71 12.70 -7.99
N PRO A 169 18.81 12.03 -8.34
CA PRO A 169 19.06 10.63 -7.96
C PRO A 169 19.01 10.38 -6.45
N GLU A 170 19.36 11.39 -5.64
CA GLU A 170 19.28 11.31 -4.19
C GLU A 170 17.85 11.18 -3.70
N LEU A 171 16.89 11.83 -4.38
CA LEU A 171 15.48 11.74 -4.04
C LEU A 171 14.87 10.43 -4.53
N ALA A 172 15.28 9.95 -5.71
CA ALA A 172 14.88 8.63 -6.24
C ALA A 172 15.25 7.49 -5.27
N THR A 173 16.32 7.66 -4.49
CA THR A 173 16.72 6.68 -3.45
C THR A 173 15.67 6.49 -2.34
N PHE A 174 14.71 7.40 -2.20
CA PHE A 174 13.65 7.34 -1.20
C PHE A 174 12.30 6.81 -1.72
N GLU A 175 12.21 6.38 -2.98
CA GLU A 175 11.00 5.79 -3.56
C GLU A 175 10.37 4.74 -2.63
N GLU A 176 11.13 3.68 -2.32
CA GLU A 176 10.78 2.61 -1.38
C GLU A 176 10.29 3.11 -0.02
N VAL A 177 10.91 4.18 0.49
CA VAL A 177 10.49 4.81 1.75
C VAL A 177 9.11 5.43 1.60
N PHE A 178 8.84 6.11 0.49
CA PHE A 178 7.53 6.67 0.21
C PHE A 178 6.47 5.59 0.03
N GLU A 179 6.79 4.47 -0.62
CA GLU A 179 5.88 3.32 -0.75
C GLU A 179 5.53 2.72 0.62
N VAL A 180 6.54 2.39 1.43
CA VAL A 180 6.37 1.90 2.81
C VAL A 180 5.52 2.87 3.64
N LEU A 181 5.73 4.19 3.50
CA LEU A 181 4.90 5.20 4.18
C LEU A 181 3.45 5.20 3.66
N ALA A 182 3.25 5.06 2.34
CA ALA A 182 1.93 4.97 1.73
C ALA A 182 1.13 3.79 2.30
N GLU A 183 1.74 2.60 2.31
CA GLU A 183 1.17 1.36 2.85
C GLU A 183 0.88 1.49 4.34
N THR A 184 1.81 2.07 5.09
CA THR A 184 1.65 2.33 6.53
C THR A 184 0.44 3.22 6.82
N LEU A 185 0.22 4.26 6.02
CA LEU A 185 -0.94 5.15 6.15
C LEU A 185 -2.25 4.42 5.84
N VAL A 186 -2.26 3.55 4.83
CA VAL A 186 -3.42 2.69 4.51
C VAL A 186 -3.66 1.69 5.64
N LEU A 187 -2.63 1.08 6.20
CA LEU A 187 -2.72 0.14 7.31
C LEU A 187 -3.28 0.83 8.56
N ALA A 188 -2.76 2.01 8.89
CA ALA A 188 -3.27 2.84 9.97
C ALA A 188 -4.75 3.21 9.76
N ALA A 189 -5.18 3.46 8.51
CA ALA A 189 -6.59 3.67 8.20
C ALA A 189 -7.43 2.41 8.49
N LEU A 190 -7.01 1.25 7.99
CA LEU A 190 -7.76 0.00 8.18
C LEU A 190 -7.82 -0.44 9.66
N LEU A 191 -6.72 -0.34 10.41
CA LEU A 191 -6.68 -0.67 11.83
C LEU A 191 -7.58 0.22 12.69
N ARG A 192 -7.86 1.44 12.23
CA ARG A 192 -8.76 2.40 12.88
C ARG A 192 -10.23 2.19 12.52
N GLN A 193 -10.55 1.30 11.58
CA GLN A 193 -11.93 1.03 11.21
C GLN A 193 -12.63 0.26 12.34
N PRO A 194 -13.72 0.80 12.92
CA PRO A 194 -14.45 0.09 13.97
C PRO A 194 -15.23 -1.09 13.39
N ALA A 195 -15.48 -2.11 14.21
CA ALA A 195 -16.45 -3.14 13.88
C ALA A 195 -17.83 -2.51 13.66
N ARG A 196 -18.61 -3.01 12.69
CA ARG A 196 -20.01 -2.57 12.57
C ARG A 196 -20.77 -3.07 13.79
N ALA A 197 -21.39 -2.15 14.53
CA ALA A 197 -22.42 -2.52 15.50
C ALA A 197 -23.55 -3.25 14.73
N GLY A 198 -23.82 -4.49 15.13
CA GLY A 198 -24.86 -5.33 14.53
C GLY A 198 -26.26 -4.85 14.86
#